data_AF-A0A7B8LBW6-F1
#
_entry.id   AF-A0A7B8LBW6-F1
#
_cell.length_a   1.000
_cell.length_b   1.000
_cell.length_c   1.000
_cell.angle_alpha   90.00
_cell.angle_beta   90.00
_cell.angle_gamma   90.00
#
_symmetry.space_group_name_H-M   'P 1'
#
loop_
_entity.id
_entity.type
_entity.pdbx_description
1 polymer ?
#
loop_
_entity_poly.entity_id
_entity_poly.type
_entity_poly.pdbx_seq_one_letter_code
_entity_poly.pdbx_strand_id
1 'polypeptide(L)' 'MALTEPDFIERDADKITAEMIAKYEADTGKTLYPAQAERLLIDLWAYREMLVRVAVQEAAKQNLVAFAREPM' A
#
# COMPACT_ATOMS: atom_id res chain seq x y z
N MET A 1 -29.12 -1.01 8.52
CA MET A 1 -28.43 -0.65 7.26
C MET A 1 -26.97 -1.06 7.44
N ALA A 2 -26.41 -1.87 6.55
CA ALA A 2 -24.98 -2.17 6.61
C ALA A 2 -24.21 -0.90 6.25
N LEU A 3 -23.38 -0.40 7.16
CA LEU A 3 -22.46 0.70 6.83
C LEU A 3 -21.44 0.18 5.82
N THR A 4 -21.15 0.98 4.80
CA THR A 4 -20.05 0.73 3.87
C THR A 4 -18.74 0.71 4.65
N GLU A 5 -17.86 -0.25 4.34
CA GLU A 5 -16.56 -0.32 4.99
C GLU A 5 -15.76 0.95 4.62
N PRO A 6 -15.28 1.72 5.61
CA PRO A 6 -14.50 2.91 5.35
C PRO A 6 -13.15 2.53 4.76
N ASP A 7 -12.66 3.28 3.79
CA ASP A 7 -11.33 3.09 3.19
C ASP A 7 -10.45 4.29 3.54
N PHE A 8 -9.52 4.10 4.48
CA PHE A 8 -8.69 5.17 5.03
C PHE A 8 -7.39 5.36 4.25
N ILE A 9 -6.94 4.32 3.55
CA ILE A 9 -5.65 4.30 2.86
C ILE A 9 -5.72 3.39 1.63
N GLU A 10 -5.12 3.85 0.53
CA GLU A 10 -5.02 3.07 -0.70
C GLU A 10 -4.13 1.84 -0.50
N ARG A 11 -4.64 0.66 -0.86
CA ARG A 11 -4.00 -0.66 -0.64
C ARG A 11 -3.78 -1.43 -1.93
N ASP A 12 -4.20 -0.90 -3.06
CA ASP A 12 -3.97 -1.50 -4.37
C ASP A 12 -2.45 -1.57 -4.65
N ALA A 13 -1.95 -2.80 -4.78
CA ALA A 13 -0.54 -3.07 -4.97
C ALA A 13 -0.01 -2.49 -6.29
N ASP A 14 -0.82 -2.47 -7.35
CA ASP A 14 -0.41 -1.95 -8.66
C ASP A 14 -0.27 -0.42 -8.61
N LYS A 15 -1.16 0.27 -7.89
CA LYS A 15 -1.06 1.72 -7.67
C LYS A 15 0.17 2.07 -6.84
N ILE A 16 0.40 1.36 -5.73
CA ILE A 16 1.59 1.58 -4.88
C ILE A 16 2.87 1.37 -5.69
N THR A 17 2.91 0.31 -6.49
CA THR A 17 4.06 0.01 -7.35
C THR A 17 4.27 1.11 -8.39
N ALA A 18 3.20 1.58 -9.04
CA ALA A 18 3.28 2.67 -10.02
C ALA A 18 3.78 3.98 -9.38
N GLU A 19 3.31 4.32 -8.19
CA GLU A 19 3.79 5.48 -7.43
C GLU A 19 5.28 5.38 -7.10
N MET A 20 5.75 4.20 -6.65
CA MET A 20 7.16 3.98 -6.36
C MET A 20 8.04 4.06 -7.61
N ILE A 21 7.58 3.52 -8.74
CA ILE A 21 8.28 3.62 -10.02
C ILE A 21 8.38 5.09 -10.43
N ALA A 22 7.25 5.81 -10.43
CA ALA A 22 7.23 7.23 -10.80
C ALA A 22 8.18 8.06 -9.92
N LYS A 23 8.23 7.75 -8.62
CA LYS A 23 9.18 8.39 -7.70
C LYS A 23 10.63 8.05 -8.05
N TYR A 24 10.95 6.79 -8.32
CA TYR A 24 12.29 6.38 -8.73
C TYR A 24 12.72 7.09 -10.02
N GLU A 25 11.84 7.16 -11.02
CA GLU A 25 12.14 7.81 -12.30
C GLU A 25 12.34 9.33 -12.13
N ALA A 26 11.54 9.97 -11.26
CA ALA A 26 11.69 11.38 -10.94
C ALA A 26 13.00 11.69 -10.19
N ASP A 27 13.40 10.84 -9.24
CA ASP A 27 14.60 11.03 -8.43
C ASP A 27 15.89 10.72 -9.21
N THR A 28 15.84 9.76 -10.14
CA THR A 28 17.02 9.32 -10.91
C THR A 28 17.14 9.95 -12.30
N GLY A 29 16.04 10.49 -12.84
CA GLY A 29 15.95 10.97 -14.22
C GLY A 29 16.04 9.85 -15.27
N LYS A 30 15.89 8.58 -14.87
CA LYS A 30 16.00 7.40 -15.74
C LYS A 30 14.69 6.64 -15.77
N THR A 31 14.35 6.10 -16.93
CA THR A 31 13.22 5.16 -17.07
C THR A 31 13.60 3.80 -16.50
N LEU A 32 12.73 3.25 -15.64
CA LEU A 32 12.94 1.95 -15.01
C LEU A 32 12.41 0.85 -15.94
N TYR A 33 13.28 -0.12 -16.27
CA TYR A 33 12.90 -1.25 -17.12
C TYR A 33 12.64 -2.52 -16.29
N PRO A 34 11.73 -3.41 -16.73
CA PRO A 34 11.32 -4.59 -15.94
C PRO A 34 12.46 -5.54 -15.54
N ALA A 35 13.52 -5.65 -16.35
CA ALA A 35 14.63 -6.58 -16.11
C ALA A 35 15.74 -6.01 -15.20
N GLN A 36 15.57 -4.81 -14.65
CA GLN A 36 16.57 -4.16 -13.81
C GLN A 36 16.49 -4.66 -12.36
N ALA A 37 17.62 -4.69 -11.66
CA ALA A 37 17.66 -5.11 -10.25
C ALA A 37 16.84 -4.18 -9.35
N GLU A 38 16.81 -2.89 -9.69
CA GLU A 38 16.01 -1.87 -9.02
C GLU A 38 14.51 -2.17 -9.11
N ARG A 39 14.06 -2.81 -10.19
CA ARG A 39 12.66 -3.22 -10.32
C ARG A 39 12.29 -4.28 -9.28
N LEU A 40 13.15 -5.28 -9.09
CA LEU A 40 12.95 -6.32 -8.06
C LEU A 40 12.89 -5.73 -6.64
N LEU A 41 13.72 -4.72 -6.36
CA LEU A 41 13.71 -4.03 -5.07
C LEU A 41 12.43 -3.21 -4.87
N ILE A 42 11.97 -2.51 -5.91
CA ILE A 42 10.71 -1.75 -5.88
C ILE A 42 9.53 -2.70 -5.65
N ASP A 43 9.48 -3.84 -6.34
CA ASP A 43 8.40 -4.82 -6.16
C ASP A 43 8.40 -5.38 -4.72
N LEU A 44 9.59 -5.66 -4.14
CA LEU A 44 9.71 -6.07 -2.73
C LEU A 44 9.22 -4.99 -1.76
N TRP A 45 9.59 -3.73 -1.99
CA TRP A 45 9.15 -2.61 -1.15
C TRP A 45 7.66 -2.34 -1.27
N ALA A 46 7.11 -2.37 -2.49
CA ALA A 46 5.69 -2.18 -2.75
C ALA A 46 4.85 -3.24 -2.04
N TYR A 47 5.27 -4.51 -2.08
CA TYR A 47 4.60 -5.58 -1.36
C TYR A 47 4.60 -5.35 0.16
N ARG A 48 5.76 -5.00 0.75
CA ARG A 48 5.86 -4.74 2.19
C ARG A 48 5.04 -3.51 2.60
N GLU A 49 5.03 -2.47 1.77
CA GLU A 49 4.23 -1.28 2.04
C GLU A 49 2.74 -1.60 1.99
N MET A 50 2.27 -2.37 1.00
CA MET A 50 0.88 -2.83 0.93
C MET A 50 0.44 -3.54 2.22
N LEU A 51 1.28 -4.44 2.76
CA LEU A 51 0.98 -5.11 4.04
C LEU A 51 0.86 -4.12 5.20
N VAL A 52 1.73 -3.10 5.26
CA VAL A 52 1.65 -2.05 6.28
C VAL A 52 0.37 -1.22 6.11
N ARG A 53 0.01 -0.85 4.88
CA ARG A 53 -1.23 -0.10 4.60
C ARG A 53 -2.48 -0.92 4.97
N VAL A 54 -2.47 -2.24 4.78
CA VAL A 54 -3.52 -3.14 5.30
C VAL A 54 -3.58 -3.11 6.82
N ALA A 55 -2.45 -3.20 7.52
CA ALA A 55 -2.41 -3.14 8.98
C ALA A 55 -2.93 -1.78 9.51
N VAL A 56 -2.59 -0.68 8.85
CA VAL A 56 -3.11 0.67 9.16
C VAL A 56 -4.62 0.73 8.99
N GLN A 57 -5.15 0.20 7.88
CA GLN A 57 -6.59 0.13 7.64
C GLN A 57 -7.32 -0.67 8.73
N GLU A 58 -6.78 -1.84 9.11
CA GLU A 58 -7.34 -2.66 10.18
C GLU A 58 -7.31 -1.93 11.54
N ALA A 59 -6.19 -1.29 11.87
CA ALA A 59 -6.05 -0.52 13.11
C ALA A 59 -7.00 0.70 13.15
N ALA A 60 -7.16 1.40 12.02
CA ALA A 60 -8.08 2.53 11.91
C ALA A 60 -9.55 2.08 12.11
N LYS A 61 -9.94 0.93 11.54
CA LYS A 61 -11.27 0.35 11.75
C LYS A 61 -11.56 0.03 13.21
N GLN A 62 -10.56 -0.40 14.00
CA GLN A 62 -10.76 -0.67 15.43
C GLN A 62 -11.19 0.56 16.24
N ASN A 63 -10.91 1.78 15.75
CA ASN A 63 -11.36 3.01 16.39
C ASN A 63 -12.83 3.36 16.12
N LEU A 64 -13.50 2.62 15.23
CA LEU A 64 -14.93 2.79 14.96
C LEU A 64 -15.72 1.73 15.70
N VAL A 65 -16.67 2.15 16.54
CA VAL A 65 -17.51 1.25 17.37
C VAL A 65 -18.19 0.17 16.54
N ALA A 66 -18.58 0.48 15.30
CA ALA A 66 -19.24 -0.46 14.39
C ALA A 66 -18.32 -1.57 13.85
N PHE A 67 -17.00 -1.39 13.90
CA PHE A 67 -16.00 -2.29 13.32
C PHE A 67 -14.96 -2.80 14.35
N ALA A 68 -15.06 -2.35 15.60
CA ALA A 68 -14.20 -2.81 16.69
C ALA A 68 -14.46 -4.29 17.02
N ARG A 69 -13.38 -5.05 17.22
CA ARG A 69 -13.39 -6.46 17.64
C ARG A 69 -12.44 -6.65 18.83
N GLU A 70 -12.60 -7.74 19.55
CA GLU A 70 -11.68 -8.08 20.64
C GLU A 70 -10.24 -8.31 20.11
N PRO A 71 -9.19 -7.97 20.87
CA PRO A 71 -7.81 -8.28 20.50
C PRO A 71 -7.62 -9.80 20.42
N MET A 72 -7.02 -10.30 19.34
CA MET A 72 -6.59 -11.71 19.21
C MET A 72 -5.28 -11.97 19.95
#